data_AF-A0A2G2WNY4-F1
#
_entry.id   AF-A0A2G2WNY4-F1
#
_cell.length_a   1.000
_cell.length_b   1.000
_cell.length_c   1.000
_cell.angle_alpha   90.00
_cell.angle_beta   90.00
_cell.angle_gamma   90.00
#
_symmetry.space_group_name_H-M   'P 1'
#
loop_
_entity.id
_entity.type
_entity.pdbx_description
1 polymer ?
#
loop_
_entity_poly.entity_id
_entity_poly.type
_entity_poly.pdbx_seq_one_letter_code
_entity_poly.pdbx_strand_id
1 'polypeptide(L)' 'MEGKKLVAVFLMCMVVLTTMSEATEEEYRDCYHTCHKQCSEDGHGYTFCEMKCDTDCSRKDIVAQFPKFKG' A
#
# COMPACT_ATOMS: atom_id res chain seq x y z
N MET A 1 -30.94 7.02 19.21
CA MET A 1 -30.32 5.80 18.64
C MET A 1 -29.20 6.21 17.68
N GLU A 2 -28.11 6.82 18.13
CA GLU A 2 -27.04 7.31 17.21
C GLU A 2 -25.68 6.68 17.52
N GLY A 3 -25.33 6.55 18.81
CA GLY A 3 -24.05 5.96 19.25
C GLY A 3 -23.77 4.55 18.73
N LYS A 4 -24.78 3.67 18.70
CA LYS A 4 -24.66 2.29 18.17
C LYS A 4 -24.18 2.19 16.71
N LYS A 5 -24.43 3.21 15.87
CA LYS A 5 -24.03 3.23 14.45
C LYS A 5 -22.62 3.78 14.30
N LEU A 6 -22.22 4.71 15.16
CA LEU A 6 -20.84 5.19 15.24
C LEU A 6 -19.92 4.08 15.77
N VAL A 7 -20.34 3.32 16.78
CA VAL A 7 -19.60 2.16 17.31
C VAL A 7 -19.43 1.09 16.23
N ALA A 8 -20.48 0.77 15.48
CA ALA A 8 -20.39 -0.21 14.39
C ALA A 8 -19.43 0.22 13.27
N VAL A 9 -19.45 1.50 12.89
CA VAL A 9 -18.52 2.05 11.88
C VAL A 9 -17.08 2.06 12.40
N PHE A 10 -16.88 2.44 13.67
CA PHE A 10 -15.56 2.49 14.28
C PHE A 10 -14.93 1.09 14.39
N LEU A 11 -15.74 0.09 14.76
CA LEU A 11 -15.32 -1.31 14.80
C LEU A 11 -15.00 -1.86 13.41
N MET A 12 -15.82 -1.54 12.39
CA MET A 12 -15.51 -1.87 10.99
C MET A 12 -14.18 -1.27 10.53
N CYS A 13 -13.93 0.00 10.83
CA CYS A 13 -12.65 0.65 10.48
C CYS A 13 -11.46 -0.03 11.16
N MET A 14 -11.57 -0.37 12.45
CA MET A 14 -10.50 -1.07 13.15
C MET A 14 -10.23 -2.47 12.57
N VAL A 15 -11.28 -3.22 12.23
CA VAL A 15 -11.13 -4.56 11.62
C VAL A 15 -10.43 -4.48 10.26
N VAL A 16 -10.83 -3.53 9.40
CA VAL A 16 -10.18 -3.29 8.10
C VAL A 16 -8.70 -2.97 8.27
N LEU A 17 -8.35 -2.10 9.22
CA LEU A 17 -6.95 -1.74 9.50
C LEU A 17 -6.13 -2.94 10.02
N THR A 18 -6.71 -3.79 10.87
CA THR A 18 -6.01 -4.96 11.41
C THR A 18 -5.75 -6.04 10.36
N THR A 19 -6.67 -6.27 9.43
CA THR A 19 -6.48 -7.26 8.35
C THR A 19 -5.49 -6.82 7.27
N MET A 20 -5.14 -5.53 7.24
CA MET A 20 -4.16 -4.97 6.29
C MET A 20 -2.73 -4.99 6.86
N SER A 21 -2.53 -5.30 8.14
CA SER A 21 -1.22 -5.07 8.78
C SER A 21 -0.18 -6.14 8.43
N GLU A 22 -0.60 -7.38 8.14
CA GLU A 22 0.33 -8.51 7.95
C GLU A 22 0.54 -8.88 6.46
N ALA A 23 -0.49 -8.68 5.62
CA ALA A 23 -0.36 -8.90 4.18
C ALA A 23 0.48 -7.80 3.48
N THR A 24 0.47 -6.59 4.03
CA THR A 24 1.11 -5.43 3.38
C THR A 24 2.62 -5.43 3.49
N GLU A 25 3.22 -5.94 4.57
CA GLU A 25 4.69 -5.89 4.73
C GLU A 25 5.43 -6.84 3.79
N GLU A 26 4.94 -8.07 3.61
CA GLU A 26 5.58 -9.05 2.73
C GLU A 26 5.37 -8.69 1.27
N GLU A 27 4.14 -8.31 0.88
CA GLU A 27 3.84 -7.85 -0.47
C GLU A 27 4.60 -6.56 -0.82
N TYR A 28 4.72 -5.63 0.13
CA TYR A 28 5.54 -4.44 -0.05
C TYR A 28 7.01 -4.80 -0.21
N ARG A 29 7.55 -5.69 0.63
CA ARG A 29 8.95 -6.13 0.58
C ARG A 29 9.29 -6.78 -0.76
N ASP A 30 8.46 -7.70 -1.25
CA ASP A 30 8.66 -8.37 -2.53
C ASP A 30 8.53 -7.40 -3.71
N CYS A 31 7.56 -6.48 -3.66
CA CYS A 31 7.41 -5.40 -4.64
C CYS A 31 8.65 -4.50 -4.66
N TYR A 32 9.09 -4.03 -3.50
CA TYR A 32 10.20 -3.11 -3.34
C TYR A 32 11.50 -3.75 -3.82
N HIS A 33 11.77 -5.00 -3.43
CA HIS A 33 12.97 -5.73 -3.85
C HIS A 33 13.02 -5.92 -5.37
N THR A 34 11.90 -6.31 -5.99
CA THR A 34 11.80 -6.46 -7.44
C THR A 34 11.99 -5.13 -8.17
N CYS A 35 11.31 -4.08 -7.71
CA CYS A 35 11.41 -2.74 -8.28
C CYS A 35 12.83 -2.18 -8.16
N HIS A 36 13.45 -2.32 -7.00
CA HIS A 36 14.77 -1.75 -6.74
C HIS A 36 15.85 -2.44 -7.57
N LYS A 37 15.73 -3.75 -7.77
CA LYS A 37 16.61 -4.51 -8.67
C LYS A 37 16.50 -3.98 -10.11
N GLN A 38 15.28 -3.91 -10.66
CA GLN A 38 15.06 -3.42 -12.03
C GLN A 38 15.54 -1.98 -12.20
N CYS A 39 15.21 -1.10 -11.25
CA CYS A 39 15.62 0.29 -11.28
C CYS A 39 17.14 0.47 -11.25
N SER A 40 17.84 -0.41 -10.51
CA SER A 40 19.31 -0.43 -10.50
C SER A 40 19.88 -0.99 -11.80
N GLU A 41 19.26 -2.03 -12.38
CA GLU A 41 19.63 -2.61 -13.69
C GLU A 41 19.44 -1.60 -14.83
N ASP A 42 18.46 -0.69 -14.71
CA ASP A 42 18.23 0.44 -15.62
C ASP A 42 19.29 1.56 -15.49
N GLY A 43 20.23 1.43 -14.54
CA GLY A 43 21.34 2.36 -14.33
C GLY A 43 20.97 3.59 -13.50
N HIS A 44 19.85 3.58 -12.78
CA HIS A 44 19.48 4.67 -11.89
C HIS A 44 20.25 4.64 -10.57
N GLY A 45 20.38 5.80 -9.93
CA GLY A 45 21.02 5.92 -8.61
C GLY A 45 20.13 5.38 -7.48
N TYR A 46 20.76 4.93 -6.40
CA TYR A 46 20.09 4.33 -5.23
C TYR A 46 18.90 5.16 -4.71
N THR A 47 19.13 6.44 -4.38
CA THR A 47 18.09 7.32 -3.82
C THR A 47 16.91 7.54 -4.76
N PHE A 48 17.14 7.52 -6.09
CA PHE A 48 16.07 7.59 -7.07
C PHE A 48 15.23 6.32 -7.04
N CYS A 49 15.87 5.15 -6.99
CA CYS A 49 15.19 3.86 -6.91
C CYS A 49 14.42 3.69 -5.61
N GLU A 50 15.01 4.11 -4.48
CA GLU A 50 14.37 4.11 -3.17
C GLU A 50 13.04 4.88 -3.19
N MET A 51 13.05 6.16 -3.59
CA MET A 51 11.84 6.97 -3.61
C MET A 51 10.80 6.48 -4.64
N LYS A 52 11.25 6.02 -5.81
CA LYS A 52 10.37 5.49 -6.86
C LYS A 52 9.66 4.23 -6.38
N CYS A 53 10.41 3.27 -5.86
CA CYS A 53 9.89 1.97 -5.46
C CYS A 53 9.03 2.06 -4.20
N ASP A 54 9.41 2.93 -3.25
CA ASP A 54 8.57 3.24 -2.09
C ASP A 54 7.19 3.77 -2.53
N THR A 55 7.18 4.72 -3.46
CA THR A 55 5.94 5.29 -3.98
C THR A 55 5.12 4.29 -4.80
N ASP A 56 5.73 3.53 -5.72
CA ASP A 56 5.02 2.59 -6.59
C ASP A 56 4.42 1.42 -5.79
N CYS A 57 5.17 0.89 -4.84
CA CYS A 57 4.73 -0.23 -4.01
C CYS A 57 3.74 0.21 -2.93
N SER A 58 3.84 1.44 -2.42
CA SER A 58 2.82 2.02 -1.53
C SER A 58 1.52 2.38 -2.26
N ARG A 59 1.56 2.61 -3.59
CA ARG A 59 0.38 3.02 -4.39
C ARG A 59 -0.47 1.85 -4.88
N LYS A 60 0.08 0.63 -4.92
CA LYS A 60 -0.68 -0.59 -5.26
C LYS A 60 -1.87 -0.82 -4.33
N ASP A 61 -1.79 -0.35 -3.08
CA ASP A 61 -2.85 -0.45 -2.08
C ASP A 61 -4.10 0.38 -2.48
N ILE A 62 -3.91 1.58 -3.05
CA ILE A 62 -5.02 2.48 -3.40
C ILE A 62 -5.76 2.03 -4.67
N VAL A 63 -5.04 1.52 -5.67
CA VAL A 63 -5.63 1.11 -6.96
C VAL A 63 -6.35 -0.25 -6.86
N ALA A 64 -5.83 -1.17 -6.05
CA ALA A 64 -6.49 -2.45 -5.78
C ALA A 64 -7.80 -2.26 -4.98
N GLN A 65 -7.83 -1.29 -4.08
CA GLN A 65 -9.00 -1.01 -3.24
C GLN A 65 -10.02 -0.06 -3.90
N PHE A 66 -9.59 0.82 -4.82
CA PHE A 66 -10.44 1.77 -5.53
C PHE A 66 -10.16 1.82 -7.05
N PRO A 67 -10.61 0.81 -7.83
CA PRO A 67 -10.45 0.79 -9.29
C PRO A 67 -11.21 1.91 -10.05
N LYS A 68 -11.89 2.83 -9.34
CA LYS A 68 -12.72 3.90 -9.90
C LYS A 68 -12.02 5.25 -10.10
N PHE A 69 -10.75 5.42 -9.68
CA PHE A 69 -10.01 6.69 -9.84
C PHE A 69 -9.01 6.65 -11.01
N LYS A 70 -9.45 6.12 -12.17
CA LYS A 70 -8.79 6.38 -13.46
C LYS A 70 -9.49 7.59 -14.08
N GLY A 71 -8.99 8.78 -13.76
CA GLY A 71 -9.34 10.04 -14.43
C GLY A 71 -8.47 10.25 -15.66
#